data_AF-A0A524PE08-F1
#
_entry.id   AF-A0A524PE08-F1
#
_cell.length_a   1.000
_cell.length_b   1.000
_cell.length_c   1.000
_cell.angle_alpha   90.00
_cell.angle_beta   90.00
_cell.angle_gamma   90.00
#
_symmetry.space_group_name_H-M   'P 1'
#
loop_
_entity.id
_entity.type
_entity.pdbx_description
1 polymer ?
#
loop_
_entity_poly.entity_id
_entity_poly.type
_entity_poly.pdbx_seq_one_letter_code
_entity_poly.pdbx_strand_id
1 'polypeptide(L)'
;MSELRLDPTTREWVIISTERARRPHDFAQTTIRPLPEEFYSSCPFCPGNESQTPGLSLSYSDPATGKWRVRVVPNKFPAVRLEGTTERREEHPLALSLDGVGIHEVVVESPLHNRLLGFMGDDEVF
;
A
#
# COMPACT_ATOMS: atom_id res chain seq x y z
N MET A 1 -29.34 -10.31 17.31
CA MET A 1 -28.52 -10.89 18.40
C MET A 1 -27.06 -10.63 18.11
N SER A 2 -26.29 -10.13 19.07
CA SER A 2 -24.83 -9.98 18.96
C SER A 2 -24.11 -11.19 19.54
N GLU A 3 -22.96 -11.53 18.98
CA GLU A 3 -22.07 -12.60 19.46
C GLU A 3 -20.61 -12.14 19.49
N LEU A 4 -19.80 -12.81 20.31
CA LEU A 4 -18.34 -12.68 20.31
C LEU A 4 -17.73 -13.90 19.63
N ARG A 5 -16.84 -13.68 18.67
CA ARG A 5 -16.07 -14.76 18.01
C ARG A 5 -14.58 -14.51 18.18
N LEU A 6 -13.85 -15.55 18.57
CA LEU A 6 -12.39 -15.51 18.63
C LEU A 6 -11.82 -15.73 17.23
N ASP A 7 -11.00 -14.80 16.75
CA ASP A 7 -10.21 -14.99 15.53
C ASP A 7 -8.96 -15.82 15.87
N PRO A 8 -8.80 -17.04 15.32
CA PRO A 8 -7.65 -17.88 15.65
C PRO A 8 -6.32 -17.36 15.06
N THR A 9 -6.37 -16.46 14.05
CA THR A 9 -5.18 -15.91 13.39
C THR A 9 -4.55 -14.77 14.20
N THR A 10 -5.37 -13.93 14.82
CA THR A 10 -4.93 -12.81 15.68
C THR A 10 -5.01 -13.13 17.17
N ARG A 11 -5.80 -14.14 17.56
CA ARG A 11 -6.19 -14.48 18.93
C ARG A 11 -6.97 -13.36 19.65
N GLU A 12 -7.66 -12.54 18.89
CA GLU A 12 -8.49 -11.44 19.41
C GLU A 12 -9.99 -11.76 19.32
N TRP A 13 -10.78 -11.17 20.22
CA TRP A 13 -12.23 -11.28 20.20
C TRP A 13 -12.86 -10.22 19.30
N VAL A 14 -13.70 -10.65 18.38
CA VAL A 14 -14.46 -9.79 17.47
C VAL A 14 -15.94 -9.77 17.87
N ILE A 15 -16.52 -8.58 17.93
CA ILE A 15 -17.96 -8.38 18.16
C ILE A 15 -18.69 -8.43 16.82
N ILE A 16 -19.62 -9.37 16.67
CA ILE A 16 -20.52 -9.46 15.52
C ILE A 16 -21.90 -8.99 15.96
N SER A 17 -22.40 -7.91 15.35
CA SER A 17 -23.71 -7.33 15.68
C SER A 17 -24.37 -6.78 14.42
N THR A 18 -25.15 -7.63 13.75
CA THR A 18 -25.78 -7.30 12.44
C THR A 18 -26.80 -6.16 12.53
N GLU A 19 -27.45 -5.97 13.69
CA GLU A 19 -28.43 -4.90 13.93
C GLU A 19 -27.79 -3.50 13.85
N ARG A 20 -26.48 -3.37 14.07
CA ARG A 20 -25.77 -2.08 13.99
C ARG A 20 -25.78 -1.46 12.59
N ALA A 21 -25.98 -2.26 11.54
CA ALA A 21 -26.10 -1.77 10.17
C ALA A 21 -27.36 -0.90 9.95
N ARG A 22 -28.35 -0.97 10.84
CA ARG A 22 -29.60 -0.20 10.76
C ARG A 22 -29.51 1.20 11.38
N ARG A 23 -28.35 1.58 11.94
CA ARG A 23 -28.20 2.90 12.56
C ARG A 23 -28.31 4.00 11.49
N PRO A 24 -28.81 5.19 11.82
CA PRO A 24 -28.79 6.32 10.90
C PRO A 24 -27.36 6.62 10.41
N HIS A 25 -27.22 6.87 9.12
CA HIS A 25 -25.96 7.17 8.44
C HIS A 25 -25.98 8.56 7.79
N ASP A 26 -26.80 9.48 8.31
CA ASP A 26 -27.13 10.76 7.69
C ASP A 26 -25.93 11.68 7.40
N PHE A 27 -24.77 11.40 8.02
CA PHE A 27 -23.51 12.12 7.82
C PHE A 27 -22.46 11.35 7.01
N ALA A 28 -22.73 10.10 6.60
CA ALA A 28 -21.81 9.30 5.80
C ALA A 28 -21.92 9.71 4.32
N GLN A 29 -21.08 10.64 3.88
CA GLN A 29 -21.00 10.98 2.46
C GLN A 29 -20.26 9.89 1.70
N THR A 30 -20.98 9.12 0.89
CA THR A 30 -20.38 8.24 -0.13
C THR A 30 -20.31 9.02 -1.44
N THR A 31 -19.22 9.77 -1.65
CA THR A 31 -18.97 10.35 -2.97
C THR A 31 -18.32 9.29 -3.85
N ILE A 32 -19.05 8.79 -4.84
CA ILE A 32 -18.44 8.03 -5.94
C ILE A 32 -17.64 9.04 -6.76
N ARG A 33 -16.31 8.91 -6.75
CA ARG A 33 -15.42 9.70 -7.59
C ARG A 33 -15.20 8.95 -8.89
N PRO A 34 -15.28 9.61 -10.06
CA PRO A 34 -14.90 8.98 -11.31
C PRO A 34 -13.42 8.60 -11.27
N LEU A 35 -13.04 7.61 -12.07
CA LEU A 35 -11.63 7.30 -12.29
C LEU A 35 -10.92 8.54 -12.87
N PRO A 36 -9.68 8.80 -12.46
CA PRO A 36 -8.88 9.87 -13.04
C PRO A 36 -8.52 9.56 -14.51
N GLU A 37 -7.88 10.51 -15.18
CA GLU A 37 -7.31 10.29 -16.50
C GLU A 37 -6.20 9.21 -16.48
N GLU A 38 -5.94 8.60 -17.63
CA GLU A 38 -4.93 7.55 -17.79
C GLU A 38 -3.50 8.04 -17.51
N PHE A 39 -3.25 9.33 -17.71
CA PHE A 39 -1.96 9.96 -17.46
C PHE A 39 -2.14 11.25 -16.67
N TYR A 40 -1.24 11.49 -15.72
CA TYR A 40 -1.21 12.73 -14.97
C TYR A 40 0.22 13.27 -14.88
N SER A 41 0.44 14.45 -15.47
CA SER A 41 1.79 15.01 -15.65
C SER A 41 2.54 15.30 -14.36
N SER A 42 1.82 15.55 -13.26
CA SER A 42 2.44 15.78 -11.95
C SER A 42 2.53 14.52 -11.09
N CYS A 43 2.10 13.34 -11.59
CA CYS A 43 2.24 12.09 -10.86
C CYS A 43 3.66 11.53 -11.04
N PRO A 44 4.44 11.33 -9.97
CA PRO A 44 5.80 10.77 -10.08
C PRO A 44 5.86 9.35 -10.62
N PHE A 45 4.74 8.62 -10.58
CA PHE A 45 4.66 7.22 -10.98
C PHE A 45 4.19 7.03 -12.42
N CYS A 46 3.71 8.10 -13.08
CA CYS A 46 3.36 8.03 -14.49
C CYS A 46 4.61 7.95 -15.39
N PRO A 47 4.53 7.30 -16.55
CA PRO A 47 5.61 7.23 -17.52
C PRO A 47 6.12 8.61 -17.94
N GLY A 48 7.44 8.78 -18.05
CA GLY A 48 8.09 10.07 -18.35
C GLY A 48 8.48 10.88 -17.11
N ASN A 49 7.96 10.52 -15.92
CA ASN A 49 8.29 11.15 -14.66
C ASN A 49 9.26 10.32 -13.80
N GLU A 50 9.98 9.36 -14.38
CA GLU A 50 10.90 8.46 -13.69
C GLU A 50 11.94 9.21 -12.85
N SER A 51 12.39 10.38 -13.31
CA SER A 51 13.35 11.25 -12.60
C SER A 51 12.82 11.83 -11.29
N GLN A 52 11.50 11.79 -11.06
CA GLN A 52 10.86 12.25 -9.82
C GLN A 52 10.84 11.16 -8.73
N THR A 53 11.22 9.93 -9.06
CA THR A 53 11.31 8.79 -8.13
C THR A 53 12.75 8.55 -7.66
N PRO A 54 12.99 8.02 -6.44
CA PRO A 54 14.35 7.80 -5.92
C PRO A 54 15.03 6.58 -6.58
N GLY A 55 15.49 6.70 -7.82
CA GLY A 55 16.14 5.60 -8.52
C GLY A 55 15.21 4.42 -8.81
N LEU A 56 15.77 3.36 -9.39
CA LEU A 56 15.04 2.16 -9.79
C LEU A 56 15.69 0.93 -9.14
N SER A 57 14.92 0.19 -8.34
CA SER A 57 15.37 -1.10 -7.80
C SER A 57 15.17 -2.21 -8.81
N LEU A 58 13.98 -2.25 -9.43
CA LEU A 58 13.58 -3.31 -10.35
C LEU A 58 12.57 -2.78 -11.36
N SER A 59 12.61 -3.29 -12.59
CA SER A 59 11.61 -3.01 -13.63
C SER A 59 11.32 -4.26 -14.43
N TYR A 60 10.04 -4.50 -14.66
CA TYR A 60 9.57 -5.52 -15.58
C TYR A 60 9.05 -4.82 -16.83
N SER A 61 9.57 -5.19 -18.00
CA SER A 61 9.14 -4.61 -19.27
C SER A 61 8.11 -5.49 -19.96
N ASP A 62 7.18 -4.83 -20.64
CA ASP A 62 6.27 -5.47 -21.56
C ASP A 62 7.06 -5.92 -22.81
N PRO A 63 7.06 -7.23 -23.15
CA PRO A 63 7.85 -7.75 -24.27
C PRO A 63 7.45 -7.19 -25.64
N ALA A 64 6.18 -6.79 -25.81
CA ALA A 64 5.66 -6.30 -27.10
C ALA A 64 6.01 -4.84 -27.34
N THR A 65 5.99 -4.01 -26.29
CA THR A 65 6.21 -2.56 -26.41
C THR A 65 7.58 -2.09 -25.94
N GLY A 66 8.29 -2.92 -25.16
CA GLY A 66 9.55 -2.56 -24.50
C GLY A 66 9.40 -1.55 -23.37
N LYS A 67 8.18 -1.04 -23.11
CA LYS A 67 7.89 -0.12 -22.01
C LYS A 67 7.79 -0.90 -20.70
N TRP A 68 8.04 -0.22 -19.58
CA TRP A 68 7.85 -0.86 -18.28
C TRP A 68 6.36 -1.13 -18.01
N ARG A 69 6.09 -2.29 -17.40
CA ARG A 69 4.78 -2.72 -16.90
C ARG A 69 4.69 -2.51 -15.39
N VAL A 70 5.74 -2.92 -14.67
CA VAL A 70 5.87 -2.74 -13.22
C VAL A 70 7.22 -2.13 -12.91
N ARG A 71 7.25 -1.19 -11.96
CA ARG A 71 8.49 -0.63 -11.41
C ARG A 71 8.50 -0.73 -9.89
N VAL A 72 9.64 -1.08 -9.33
CA VAL A 72 9.89 -1.03 -7.89
C VAL A 72 10.91 0.07 -7.63
N VAL A 73 10.55 1.03 -6.80
CA VAL A 73 11.39 2.17 -6.44
C VAL A 73 11.50 2.28 -4.92
N PRO A 74 12.65 2.68 -4.37
CA PRO A 74 12.75 3.05 -2.97
C PRO A 74 11.71 4.09 -2.58
N ASN A 75 11.07 3.92 -1.43
CA ASN A 75 10.14 4.92 -0.93
C ASN A 75 10.93 6.19 -0.57
N LYS A 76 10.52 7.35 -1.11
CA LYS A 76 11.13 8.66 -0.84
C LYS A 76 11.03 9.06 0.64
N PHE A 77 10.02 8.55 1.33
CA PHE A 77 9.74 8.79 2.74
C PHE A 77 9.63 7.45 3.48
N PRO A 78 10.74 6.71 3.60
CA PRO A 78 10.69 5.34 4.08
C PRO A 78 10.43 5.32 5.60
N ALA A 79 9.53 4.43 6.03
CA ALA A 79 9.20 4.22 7.46
C ALA A 79 10.33 3.53 8.25
N VAL A 80 11.23 2.84 7.56
CA VAL A 80 12.37 2.10 8.10
C VAL A 80 13.58 2.33 7.20
N ARG A 81 14.79 2.19 7.75
CA ARG A 81 16.03 2.37 6.98
C ARG A 81 17.02 1.26 7.24
N LEU A 82 18.04 1.11 6.39
CA LEU A 82 19.07 0.10 6.58
C LEU A 82 20.02 0.44 7.73
N GLU A 83 20.14 1.72 8.09
CA GLU A 83 20.96 2.15 9.20
C GLU A 83 20.29 1.87 10.56
N GLY A 84 21.08 1.41 11.53
CA GLY A 84 20.63 1.15 12.90
C GLY A 84 21.05 -0.22 13.40
N THR A 85 20.52 -0.61 14.56
CA THR A 85 20.75 -1.93 15.17
C THR A 85 19.43 -2.62 15.49
N THR A 86 19.41 -3.95 15.39
CA THR A 86 18.29 -4.79 15.84
C THR A 86 18.36 -5.12 17.33
N GLU A 87 19.33 -4.56 18.05
CA GLU A 87 19.46 -4.69 19.49
C GLU A 87 18.31 -3.98 20.21
N ARG A 88 17.79 -4.64 21.24
CA ARG A 88 16.78 -4.08 22.12
C ARG A 88 17.43 -3.10 23.08
N ARG A 89 16.85 -1.91 23.19
CA ARG A 89 17.17 -0.92 24.22
C ARG A 89 16.07 -0.90 25.26
N GLU A 90 16.45 -1.19 26.50
CA GLU A 90 15.56 -1.14 27.65
C GLU A 90 16.11 -0.12 28.65
N GLU A 91 15.64 1.12 28.53
CA GLU A 91 16.05 2.23 29.42
C GLU A 91 15.25 2.23 30.73
N HIS A 92 14.10 1.55 30.75
CA HIS A 92 13.22 1.38 31.90
C HIS A 92 12.43 0.07 31.75
N PRO A 93 12.01 -0.60 32.85
CA PRO A 93 11.21 -1.85 32.78
C PRO A 93 9.89 -1.78 32.00
N LEU A 94 9.44 -0.58 31.62
CA LEU A 94 8.23 -0.34 30.82
C LEU A 94 8.54 0.32 29.47
N ALA A 95 9.82 0.59 29.17
CA ALA A 95 10.27 1.29 27.98
C ALA A 95 11.27 0.41 27.21
N LEU A 96 10.71 -0.50 26.42
CA LEU A 96 11.44 -1.32 25.47
C LEU A 96 11.35 -0.69 24.07
N SER A 97 12.49 -0.47 23.43
CA SER A 97 12.56 0.11 22.09
C SER A 97 13.60 -0.61 21.21
N LEU A 98 13.43 -0.47 19.89
CA LEU A 98 14.32 -0.98 18.84
C LEU A 98 14.41 0.07 17.73
N ASP A 99 15.48 0.07 16.95
CA ASP A 99 15.53 0.89 15.73
C ASP A 99 14.61 0.30 14.65
N GLY A 100 14.02 1.18 13.83
CA GLY A 100 13.24 0.80 12.66
C GLY A 100 14.14 0.39 11.50
N VAL A 101 14.82 -0.75 11.62
CA VAL A 101 15.73 -1.25 10.57
C VAL A 101 14.96 -2.05 9.51
N GLY A 102 15.12 -1.67 8.24
CA GLY A 102 14.50 -2.37 7.11
C GLY A 102 14.59 -1.61 5.79
N ILE A 103 13.98 -2.20 4.75
CA ILE A 103 13.84 -1.61 3.41
C ILE A 103 12.36 -1.32 3.18
N HIS A 104 12.07 -0.14 2.65
CA HIS A 104 10.72 0.26 2.27
C HIS A 104 10.72 0.73 0.83
N GLU A 105 9.99 0.01 -0.02
CA GLU A 105 9.84 0.30 -1.44
C GLU A 105 8.38 0.57 -1.81
N VAL A 106 8.19 1.21 -2.95
CA VAL A 106 6.90 1.41 -3.61
C VAL A 106 6.89 0.58 -4.88
N VAL A 107 5.85 -0.25 -5.02
CA VAL A 107 5.56 -1.00 -6.24
C VAL A 107 4.56 -0.20 -7.07
N VAL A 108 4.97 0.20 -8.27
CA VAL A 108 4.11 0.84 -9.26
C VAL A 108 3.61 -0.26 -10.19
N GLU A 109 2.35 -0.64 -10.01
CA GLU A 109 1.72 -1.83 -10.62
C GLU A 109 1.35 -1.64 -12.10
N SER A 110 1.21 -0.39 -12.56
CA SER A 110 0.83 -0.09 -13.94
C SER A 110 1.41 1.24 -14.42
N PRO A 111 1.74 1.36 -15.73
CA PRO A 111 2.03 2.65 -16.35
C PRO A 111 0.81 3.55 -16.51
N LEU A 112 -0.41 3.02 -16.35
CA LEU A 112 -1.65 3.75 -16.49
C LEU A 112 -2.14 4.23 -15.13
N HIS A 113 -2.29 5.54 -14.95
CA HIS A 113 -2.61 6.19 -13.67
C HIS A 113 -3.99 5.77 -13.10
N ASN A 114 -4.91 5.41 -13.98
CA ASN A 114 -6.27 5.04 -13.63
C ASN A 114 -6.51 3.53 -13.64
N ARG A 115 -5.45 2.72 -13.80
CA ARG A 115 -5.53 1.26 -13.76
C ARG A 115 -5.46 0.79 -12.32
N LEU A 116 -6.60 0.36 -11.79
CA LEU A 116 -6.70 -0.24 -10.47
C LEU A 116 -6.45 -1.75 -10.57
N LEU A 117 -5.81 -2.32 -9.55
CA LEU A 117 -5.52 -3.75 -9.47
C LEU A 117 -6.75 -4.63 -9.72
N GLY A 118 -7.92 -4.26 -9.19
CA GLY A 118 -9.17 -5.02 -9.39
C GLY A 118 -9.75 -5.01 -10.81
N PHE A 119 -9.19 -4.21 -11.73
CA PHE A 119 -9.58 -4.16 -13.14
C PHE A 119 -8.50 -4.71 -14.08
N MET A 120 -7.38 -5.17 -13.53
CA MET A 120 -6.30 -5.79 -14.29
C MET A 120 -6.68 -7.23 -14.69
N GLY A 121 -6.25 -7.65 -15.89
CA GLY A 121 -6.37 -9.02 -16.35
C GLY A 121 -5.36 -9.93 -15.67
N ASP A 122 -5.55 -11.25 -15.79
CA ASP A 122 -4.65 -12.24 -15.18
C ASP A 122 -3.20 -12.07 -15.67
N ASP A 123 -3.00 -11.71 -16.94
CA ASP A 123 -1.69 -11.50 -17.55
C ASP A 123 -0.96 -10.23 -17.06
N GLU A 124 -1.68 -9.32 -16.41
CA GLU A 124 -1.12 -8.13 -15.79
C GLU A 124 -0.75 -8.36 -14.30
N VAL A 125 -1.34 -9.38 -13.66
CA VAL A 125 -1.17 -9.69 -12.22
C VAL A 125 -0.26 -10.89 -11.98
N PHE A 126 -0.31 -11.91 -12.83
CA PHE A 126 0.41 -13.18 -12.72
C PHE A 126 1.47 -13.35 -13.82
#